data_AF-A0ABC9NKT1-F1
#
_entry.id   AF-A0ABC9NKT1-F1
#
_cell.length_a   1.000
_cell.length_b   1.000
_cell.length_c   1.000
_cell.angle_alpha   90.00
_cell.angle_beta   90.00
_cell.angle_gamma   90.00
#
_symmetry.space_group_name_H-M   'P 1'
#
loop_
_entity.id
_entity.type
_entity.pdbx_description
1 polymer ?
#
loop_
_entity_poly.entity_id
_entity_poly.type
_entity_poly.pdbx_seq_one_letter_code
_entity_poly.pdbx_strand_id
1 'polypeptide(L)'
;MGKLKYRMTLMSHILKSASGFYVYQFNPSWDAELQQLLNEGVLVATNEHNAIFHHNDNVVEVWIANRWYGYGWLNRVNGRETDTSRTRPRFRTMYRLHQMVQAFQVKEM
;
A
#
# COMPACT_ATOMS: atom_id res chain seq x y z
N MET A 1 -21.51 8.37 4.35
CA MET A 1 -21.09 8.01 2.97
C MET A 1 -19.86 7.10 2.83
N GLY A 2 -19.00 6.91 3.85
CA GLY A 2 -17.78 6.07 3.72
C GLY A 2 -18.00 4.55 3.67
N LYS A 3 -19.00 4.02 4.40
CA LYS A 3 -19.26 2.56 4.47
C LYS A 3 -19.73 1.95 3.15
N LEU A 4 -20.44 2.71 2.30
CA LEU A 4 -20.96 2.21 1.02
C LEU A 4 -19.84 2.10 -0.03
N LYS A 5 -18.96 3.11 -0.12
CA LYS A 5 -17.75 3.06 -0.97
C LYS A 5 -16.80 1.94 -0.55
N TYR A 6 -16.66 1.70 0.76
CA TYR A 6 -15.87 0.58 1.27
C TYR A 6 -16.46 -0.78 0.83
N ARG A 7 -17.78 -0.98 0.96
CA ARG A 7 -18.44 -2.23 0.57
C ARG A 7 -18.39 -2.48 -0.93
N MET A 8 -18.57 -1.46 -1.77
CA MET A 8 -18.40 -1.59 -3.22
C MET A 8 -16.96 -1.94 -3.60
N THR A 9 -15.97 -1.27 -2.99
CA THR A 9 -14.56 -1.58 -3.23
C THR A 9 -14.22 -3.00 -2.79
N LEU A 10 -14.74 -3.43 -1.64
CA LEU A 10 -14.60 -4.78 -1.12
C LEU A 10 -15.26 -5.81 -2.05
N MET A 11 -16.45 -5.53 -2.59
CA MET A 11 -17.14 -6.43 -3.54
C MET A 11 -16.39 -6.54 -4.87
N SER A 12 -15.92 -5.43 -5.44
CA SER A 12 -15.06 -5.46 -6.64
C SER A 12 -13.72 -6.16 -6.37
N HIS A 13 -13.20 -6.06 -5.15
CA HIS A 13 -12.02 -6.80 -4.73
C HIS A 13 -12.30 -8.28 -4.58
N ILE A 14 -13.39 -8.69 -3.92
CA ILE A 14 -13.80 -10.10 -3.78
C ILE A 14 -14.04 -10.72 -5.16
N LEU A 15 -14.69 -10.02 -6.09
CA LEU A 15 -14.89 -10.50 -7.47
C LEU A 15 -13.56 -10.68 -8.21
N LYS A 16 -12.57 -9.80 -7.98
CA LYS A 16 -11.21 -9.95 -8.53
C LYS A 16 -10.36 -11.00 -7.80
N SER A 17 -10.62 -11.23 -6.52
CA SER A 17 -9.85 -12.15 -5.65
C SER A 17 -10.36 -13.59 -5.71
N ALA A 18 -11.63 -13.78 -6.07
CA ALA A 18 -12.23 -15.08 -6.37
C ALA A 18 -11.62 -15.76 -7.62
N SER A 19 -10.72 -15.06 -8.33
CA SER A 19 -9.89 -15.64 -9.40
C SER A 19 -8.64 -16.37 -8.89
N GLY A 20 -8.27 -16.25 -7.61
CA GLY A 20 -7.12 -16.95 -7.04
C GLY A 20 -5.75 -16.35 -7.36
N PHE A 21 -5.67 -15.19 -8.00
CA PHE A 21 -4.39 -14.57 -8.35
C PHE A 21 -4.09 -13.36 -7.47
N TYR A 22 -3.39 -13.58 -6.36
CA TYR A 22 -2.50 -12.55 -5.83
C TYR A 22 -1.08 -12.96 -6.24
N VAL A 23 -0.30 -12.04 -6.81
CA VAL A 23 1.08 -12.35 -7.22
C VAL A 23 1.94 -12.75 -6.03
N TYR A 24 1.62 -12.18 -4.87
CA TYR A 24 2.49 -12.18 -3.70
C TYR A 24 1.81 -12.83 -2.50
N GLN A 25 2.58 -13.63 -1.77
CA GLN A 25 2.14 -14.26 -0.53
C GLN A 25 1.87 -13.21 0.54
N PHE A 26 0.89 -13.48 1.39
CA PHE A 26 0.61 -12.64 2.54
C PHE A 26 1.74 -12.75 3.56
N ASN A 27 2.23 -11.62 4.06
CA ASN A 27 3.22 -11.57 5.15
C ASN A 27 2.66 -10.73 6.32
N PRO A 28 2.46 -11.34 7.51
CA PRO A 28 1.93 -10.64 8.66
C PRO A 28 2.90 -9.63 9.27
N SER A 29 4.21 -9.86 9.18
CA SER A 29 5.24 -8.93 9.67
C SER A 29 5.24 -7.66 8.81
N TRP A 30 5.27 -7.82 7.48
CA TRP A 30 5.16 -6.69 6.57
C TRP A 30 3.84 -5.92 6.72
N ASP A 31 2.72 -6.63 6.95
CA ASP A 31 1.45 -5.96 7.23
C ASP A 31 1.49 -5.11 8.50
N ALA A 32 2.18 -5.56 9.55
CA ALA A 32 2.34 -4.80 10.78
C ALA A 32 3.27 -3.59 10.57
N GLU A 33 4.40 -3.78 9.90
CA GLU A 33 5.36 -2.71 9.56
C GLU A 33 4.69 -1.63 8.69
N LEU A 34 3.93 -2.02 7.66
CA LEU A 34 3.21 -1.06 6.84
C LEU A 34 2.10 -0.35 7.63
N GLN A 35 1.41 -1.04 8.54
CA GLN A 35 0.44 -0.36 9.41
C GLN A 35 1.10 0.68 10.31
N GLN A 36 2.29 0.37 10.85
CA GLN A 36 3.08 1.31 11.63
C GLN A 36 3.52 2.50 10.78
N LEU A 37 4.04 2.25 9.57
CA LEU A 37 4.40 3.28 8.61
C LEU A 37 3.21 4.21 8.27
N LEU A 38 2.00 3.65 8.11
CA LEU A 38 0.78 4.42 7.87
C LEU A 38 0.23 5.15 9.11
N ASN A 39 0.72 4.84 10.31
CA ASN A 39 0.35 5.54 11.55
C ASN A 39 1.33 6.66 11.86
N GLU A 40 2.62 6.39 11.71
CA GLU A 40 3.72 7.21 12.24
C GLU A 40 4.52 7.90 11.14
N GLY A 41 4.57 7.30 9.95
CA GLY A 41 5.29 7.82 8.81
C GLY A 41 4.60 9.02 8.19
N VAL A 42 5.41 9.90 7.61
CA VAL A 42 4.94 11.05 6.84
C VAL A 42 5.04 10.71 5.36
N LEU A 43 3.91 10.68 4.65
CA LEU A 43 3.89 10.59 3.19
C LEU A 43 4.41 11.92 2.63
N VAL A 44 5.58 11.90 1.99
CA VAL A 44 6.27 13.10 1.49
C VAL A 44 6.15 13.28 -0.02
N ALA A 45 5.94 12.19 -0.76
CA ALA A 45 5.76 12.24 -2.21
C ALA A 45 5.03 10.99 -2.72
N THR A 46 4.42 11.12 -3.90
CA THR A 46 3.89 9.99 -4.66
C THR A 46 4.32 10.13 -6.11
N ASN A 47 4.71 9.02 -6.74
CA ASN A 47 4.91 8.93 -8.18
C ASN A 47 3.98 7.86 -8.78
N GLU A 48 4.11 7.59 -10.09
CA GLU A 48 3.27 6.61 -10.80
C GLU A 48 3.28 5.22 -10.13
N HIS A 49 4.40 4.84 -9.51
CA HIS A 49 4.61 3.50 -9.00
C HIS A 49 4.77 3.41 -7.49
N ASN A 50 5.10 4.51 -6.79
CA ASN A 50 5.51 4.48 -5.39
C ASN A 50 4.85 5.59 -4.56
N ALA A 51 4.51 5.25 -3.32
CA ALA A 51 4.30 6.18 -2.23
C ALA A 51 5.58 6.25 -1.39
N ILE A 52 6.10 7.46 -1.17
CA ILE A 52 7.39 7.70 -0.53
C ILE A 52 7.15 8.28 0.86
N PHE A 53 7.58 7.56 1.88
CA PHE A 53 7.41 7.90 3.28
C PHE A 53 8.73 8.27 3.93
N HIS A 54 8.70 9.22 4.86
CA HIS A 54 9.75 9.40 5.85
C HIS A 54 9.30 8.77 7.17
N HIS A 55 10.13 7.90 7.74
CA HIS A 55 9.87 7.25 9.03
C HIS A 55 11.20 6.89 9.70
N ASN A 56 11.42 7.36 10.93
CA ASN A 56 12.63 7.12 11.72
C ASN A 56 13.94 7.34 10.93
N ASP A 57 14.08 8.51 10.31
CA ASP A 57 15.22 8.91 9.45
C ASP A 57 15.43 8.06 8.18
N ASN A 58 14.50 7.15 7.88
CA ASN A 58 14.52 6.36 6.65
C ASN A 58 13.51 6.88 5.63
N VAL A 59 13.89 6.77 4.36
CA VAL A 59 13.00 6.95 3.22
C VAL A 59 12.49 5.58 2.80
N VAL A 60 11.19 5.35 2.95
CA VAL A 60 10.55 4.07 2.64
C VAL A 60 9.66 4.24 1.42
N GLU A 61 9.94 3.49 0.35
CA GLU A 61 9.14 3.47 -0.86
C GLU A 61 8.24 2.24 -0.87
N VAL A 62 6.93 2.47 -0.91
CA VAL A 62 5.91 1.43 -0.99
C VAL A 62 5.30 1.43 -2.38
N TRP A 63 5.23 0.26 -3.01
CA TRP A 63 4.68 0.14 -4.35
C TRP A 63 3.16 0.34 -4.38
N ILE A 64 2.67 1.19 -5.29
CA ILE A 64 1.25 1.54 -5.44
C ILE A 64 0.69 1.32 -6.85
N ALA A 65 1.45 0.74 -7.78
CA ALA A 65 0.91 0.35 -9.08
C ALA A 65 0.15 -1.00 -9.00
N ASN A 66 -0.49 -1.40 -10.10
CA ASN A 66 -1.21 -2.68 -10.23
C ASN A 66 -2.20 -2.92 -9.08
N ARG A 67 -3.07 -1.93 -8.85
CA ARG A 67 -3.94 -1.83 -7.69
C ARG A 67 -4.67 -3.14 -7.37
N TRP A 68 -4.48 -3.53 -6.11
CA TRP A 68 -4.90 -4.75 -5.40
C TRP A 68 -4.17 -6.04 -5.76
N TYR A 69 -3.53 -6.11 -6.93
CA TYR A 69 -2.88 -7.31 -7.43
C TYR A 69 -1.42 -7.40 -7.01
N GLY A 70 -0.67 -6.32 -7.17
CA GLY A 70 0.73 -6.18 -6.78
C GLY A 70 0.95 -4.93 -5.94
N TYR A 71 -0.01 -4.58 -5.09
CA TYR A 71 -0.09 -3.30 -4.39
C TYR A 71 0.36 -3.42 -2.93
N GLY A 72 1.05 -2.40 -2.42
CA GLY A 72 1.39 -2.25 -1.02
C GLY A 72 2.56 -3.10 -0.54
N TRP A 73 3.46 -3.54 -1.42
CA TRP A 73 4.70 -4.21 -1.03
C TRP A 73 5.84 -3.20 -0.89
N LEU A 74 6.82 -3.54 -0.05
CA LEU A 74 8.01 -2.73 0.18
C LEU A 74 8.92 -2.75 -1.06
N ASN A 75 9.11 -1.60 -1.72
CA ASN A 75 9.92 -1.53 -2.93
C ASN A 75 11.38 -1.17 -2.62
N ARG A 76 11.59 -0.08 -1.89
CA ARG A 76 12.93 0.42 -1.55
C ARG A 76 12.98 0.98 -0.14
N VAL A 77 14.15 0.91 0.47
CA VAL A 77 14.49 1.64 1.69
C VAL A 77 15.78 2.40 1.43
N ASN A 78 15.77 3.72 1.65
CA ASN A 78 16.90 4.62 1.40
C ASN A 78 17.49 4.46 -0.01
N GLY A 79 16.61 4.32 -1.02
CA GLY A 79 16.98 4.14 -2.42
C GLY A 79 17.55 2.76 -2.78
N ARG A 80 17.70 1.85 -1.81
CA ARG A 80 18.14 0.47 -2.07
C ARG A 80 16.93 -0.44 -2.26
N GLU A 81 16.96 -1.24 -3.31
CA GLU A 81 15.96 -2.29 -3.51
C GLU A 81 16.03 -3.28 -2.36
N THR A 82 14.87 -3.66 -1.86
CA THR A 82 14.80 -4.64 -0.79
C THR A 82 14.81 -6.04 -1.38
N ASP A 83 15.76 -6.85 -0.94
CA ASP A 83 15.90 -8.26 -1.33
C ASP A 83 14.78 -9.14 -0.73
N THR A 84 13.88 -8.54 0.05
CA THR A 84 12.71 -9.22 0.59
C THR A 84 11.80 -9.65 -0.55
N SER A 85 11.39 -10.92 -0.49
CA SER A 85 10.32 -11.44 -1.32
C SER A 85 9.15 -10.47 -1.28
N ARG A 86 8.76 -9.97 -2.45
CA ARG A 86 7.62 -9.05 -2.60
C ARG A 86 6.42 -9.71 -1.92
N THR A 87 5.96 -9.12 -0.83
CA THR A 87 4.93 -9.71 0.03
C THR A 87 3.76 -8.76 0.18
N ARG A 88 2.57 -9.34 0.28
CA ARG A 88 1.32 -8.60 0.31
C ARG A 88 0.89 -8.34 1.76
N PRO A 89 0.49 -7.12 2.12
CA PRO A 89 -0.16 -6.86 3.40
C PRO A 89 -1.65 -7.26 3.33
N ARG A 90 -2.40 -7.07 4.42
CA ARG A 90 -3.86 -7.30 4.40
C ARG A 90 -4.53 -6.27 3.50
N PHE A 91 -5.68 -6.66 2.93
CA PHE A 91 -6.48 -5.74 2.11
C PHE A 91 -6.85 -4.45 2.86
N ARG A 92 -7.16 -4.54 4.15
CA ARG A 92 -7.45 -3.37 4.99
C ARG A 92 -6.29 -2.36 4.96
N THR A 93 -5.06 -2.85 5.08
CA THR A 93 -3.84 -2.03 5.06
C THR A 93 -3.59 -1.43 3.68
N MET A 94 -3.74 -2.24 2.61
CA MET A 94 -3.68 -1.74 1.23
C MET A 94 -4.72 -0.64 0.96
N TYR A 95 -5.95 -0.83 1.42
CA TYR A 95 -7.01 0.16 1.25
C TYR A 95 -6.70 1.45 1.99
N ARG A 96 -6.17 1.36 3.21
CA ARG A 96 -5.75 2.52 4.00
C ARG A 96 -4.60 3.29 3.32
N LEU A 97 -3.59 2.57 2.81
CA LEU A 97 -2.52 3.16 1.98
C LEU A 97 -3.13 3.91 0.79
N HIS A 98 -4.07 3.30 0.07
CA HIS A 98 -4.71 3.94 -1.08
C HIS A 98 -5.47 5.22 -0.72
N GLN A 99 -6.18 5.23 0.41
CA GLN A 99 -6.87 6.43 0.89
C GLN A 99 -5.88 7.56 1.22
N MET A 100 -4.75 7.23 1.85
CA MET A 100 -3.72 8.20 2.18
C MET A 100 -3.08 8.79 0.91
N VAL A 101 -2.75 7.94 -0.07
CA VAL A 101 -2.22 8.37 -1.38
C VAL A 101 -3.21 9.29 -2.10
N GLN A 102 -4.50 8.93 -2.16
CA GLN A 102 -5.52 9.77 -2.78
C GLN A 102 -5.66 11.13 -2.08
N ALA A 103 -5.67 11.14 -0.75
CA ALA A 103 -5.77 12.38 0.01
C ALA A 103 -4.55 13.29 -0.21
N PHE A 104 -3.35 12.70 -0.31
CA PHE A 104 -2.12 13.43 -0.62
C PHE A 104 -2.17 14.03 -2.02
N GLN A 105 -2.51 13.24 -3.04
CA GLN A 105 -2.59 13.71 -4.43
C GLN A 105 -3.60 14.84 -4.62
N VAL A 106 -4.72 14.84 -3.89
CA VAL A 106 -5.70 15.95 -3.93
C VAL A 106 -5.16 17.22 -3.29
N LYS A 107 -4.27 17.12 -2.29
CA LYS A 107 -3.70 18.27 -1.59
C LYS A 107 -2.59 18.96 -2.40
N GLU A 108 -1.87 18.19 -3.21
CA GLU A 108 -0.79 18.70 -4.08
C GLU A 108 -1.30 19.29 -5.42
N MET A 109 -2.63 19.27 -5.65
CA MET A 109 -3.31 19.93 -6.77
C MET A 109 -3.81 21.32 -6.39
#